data_AF-A0A0A2AC01-F1
#
_entry.id   AF-A0A0A2AC01-F1
#
_cell.length_a   1.000
_cell.length_b   1.000
_cell.length_c   1.000
_cell.angle_alpha   90.00
_cell.angle_beta   90.00
_cell.angle_gamma   90.00
#
_symmetry.space_group_name_H-M   'P 1'
#
loop_
_entity.id
_entity.type
_entity.pdbx_description
1 polymer ?
#
loop_
_entity_poly.entity_id
_entity_poly.type
_entity_poly.pdbx_seq_one_letter_code
_entity_poly.pdbx_strand_id
1 'polypeptide(L)' 'MSNPDQKTLLIDNAYKQINNICKNLQKDTGATNLEVKSFLKLIMNEWEEKKDQKTGFGFR' A
#
# COMPACT_ATOMS: atom_id res chain seq x y z
N MET A 1 -6.97 17.21 -25.30
CA MET A 1 -6.28 16.85 -24.04
C MET A 1 -7.33 16.23 -23.13
N SER A 2 -7.26 14.92 -22.88
CA SER A 2 -8.22 14.27 -21.97
C SER A 2 -7.94 14.76 -20.55
N ASN A 3 -8.98 15.29 -19.89
CA ASN A 3 -8.93 15.61 -18.48
C ASN A 3 -8.67 14.32 -17.71
N PRO A 4 -7.64 14.21 -16.86
CA PRO A 4 -7.46 13.03 -16.05
C PRO A 4 -8.71 12.83 -15.20
N ASP A 5 -9.31 11.65 -15.29
CA ASP A 5 -10.48 11.29 -14.53
C ASP A 5 -10.15 11.31 -13.04
N GLN A 6 -11.15 11.65 -12.21
CA GLN A 6 -11.00 11.76 -10.76
C GLN A 6 -10.35 10.52 -10.13
N LYS A 7 -10.58 9.32 -10.69
CA LYS A 7 -9.97 8.08 -10.24
C LYS A 7 -8.45 8.05 -10.48
N THR A 8 -7.97 8.53 -11.63
CA THR A 8 -6.53 8.65 -11.92
C THR A 8 -5.87 9.64 -10.96
N LEU A 9 -6.50 10.79 -10.69
CA LEU A 9 -5.97 11.76 -9.72
C LEU A 9 -5.86 11.19 -8.30
N LEU A 10 -6.83 10.37 -7.88
CA LEU A 10 -6.79 9.72 -6.57
C LEU A 10 -5.66 8.67 -6.48
N ILE A 11 -5.48 7.88 -7.54
CA ILE A 11 -4.40 6.88 -7.60
C ILE A 11 -3.02 7.56 -7.57
N ASP A 12 -2.83 8.62 -8.35
CA ASP A 12 -1.57 9.38 -8.37
C ASP A 12 -1.24 10.00 -7.01
N ASN A 13 -2.24 10.55 -6.33
CA ASN A 13 -2.07 11.11 -5.00
C ASN A 13 -1.70 10.03 -3.97
N ALA A 14 -2.41 8.89 -3.99
CA ALA A 14 -2.11 7.75 -3.12
C ALA A 14 -0.68 7.24 -3.35
N TYR A 15 -0.27 7.09 -4.62
CA TYR A 15 1.09 6.70 -4.97
C TYR A 15 2.13 7.67 -4.41
N LYS A 16 1.93 8.99 -4.59
CA LYS A 16 2.86 10.01 -4.07
C LYS A 16 3.00 9.94 -2.56
N GLN A 17 1.89 9.77 -1.84
CA GLN A 17 1.90 9.69 -0.37
C GLN A 17 2.64 8.43 0.11
N ILE A 18 2.32 7.27 -0.45
CA ILE A 18 2.99 6.00 -0.10
C ILE A 18 4.49 6.10 -0.39
N ASN A 19 4.86 6.63 -1.56
CA ASN A 19 6.27 6.79 -1.93
C ASN A 19 7.03 7.71 -0.97
N ASN A 20 6.42 8.82 -0.53
CA ASN A 20 7.04 9.72 0.44
C ASN A 20 7.22 9.05 1.82
N ILE A 21 6.22 8.30 2.28
CA ILE A 21 6.33 7.52 3.52
C ILE A 21 7.48 6.51 3.43
N CYS A 22 7.56 5.76 2.33
CA CYS A 22 8.65 4.82 2.09
C CYS A 22 10.02 5.51 2.11
N LYS A 23 10.18 6.64 1.41
CA LYS A 23 11.45 7.39 1.40
C LYS A 23 11.84 7.88 2.80
N ASN A 24 10.89 8.38 3.57
CA ASN A 24 11.14 8.82 4.95
C ASN A 24 11.56 7.63 5.82
N LEU A 25 10.85 6.51 5.72
CA LEU A 25 11.22 5.28 6.42
C LEU A 25 12.66 4.85 6.10
N GLN A 26 13.05 4.85 4.83
CA GLN A 26 14.43 4.49 4.43
C GLN A 26 15.46 5.47 4.99
N LYS A 27 15.16 6.77 4.95
CA LYS A 27 16.05 7.81 5.49
C LYS A 27 16.26 7.64 6.98
N ASP A 28 15.20 7.36 7.73
CA ASP A 28 15.23 7.32 9.19
C ASP A 28 15.78 6.00 9.74
N THR A 29 15.62 4.90 8.99
CA THR A 29 16.03 3.55 9.43
C THR A 29 17.28 3.02 8.73
N GLY A 30 17.69 3.63 7.62
CA GLY A 30 18.72 3.08 6.72
C GLY A 30 18.25 1.88 5.89
N ALA A 31 16.96 1.55 5.91
CA ALA A 31 16.43 0.41 5.17
C ALA A 31 16.66 0.54 3.66
N THR A 32 17.06 -0.57 3.06
CA THR A 32 17.27 -0.72 1.63
C THR A 32 15.94 -0.70 0.87
N ASN A 33 16.01 -0.42 -0.43
CA ASN A 33 14.84 -0.52 -1.32
C ASN A 33 14.21 -1.92 -1.30
N LEU A 34 15.00 -2.97 -1.09
CA LEU A 34 14.51 -4.34 -1.02
C LEU A 34 13.70 -4.59 0.25
N GLU A 35 14.19 -4.11 1.40
CA GLU A 35 13.48 -4.25 2.69
C GLU A 35 12.14 -3.52 2.67
N VAL A 36 12.10 -2.30 2.12
CA VAL A 36 10.83 -1.56 1.99
C VAL A 36 9.85 -2.25 1.03
N LYS A 37 10.32 -2.80 -0.09
CA LYS A 37 9.47 -3.59 -0.99
C LYS A 37 8.91 -4.84 -0.30
N SER A 38 9.75 -5.55 0.46
CA SER A 38 9.33 -6.71 1.23
C SER A 38 8.29 -6.33 2.29
N PHE A 39 8.49 -5.22 2.99
CA PHE A 39 7.56 -4.72 4.00
C PHE A 39 6.20 -4.34 3.40
N LEU A 40 6.18 -3.63 2.27
CA LEU A 40 4.92 -3.32 1.56
C LEU A 40 4.16 -4.59 1.14
N LYS A 41 4.89 -5.63 0.69
CA LYS A 41 4.28 -6.92 0.35
C LYS A 41 3.68 -7.62 1.57
N LEU A 42 4.35 -7.57 2.72
CA LEU A 42 3.81 -8.11 3.97
C LEU A 42 2.52 -7.42 4.37
N ILE A 43 2.48 -6.07 4.33
CA ILE A 43 1.27 -5.31 4.63
C ILE A 43 0.12 -5.69 3.67
N MET A 44 0.41 -5.82 2.37
CA MET A 44 -0.59 -6.24 1.39
C MET A 44 -1.15 -7.63 1.70
N ASN A 45 -0.27 -8.60 1.98
CA ASN A 45 -0.69 -9.96 2.33
C ASN A 45 -1.53 -9.97 3.61
N GLU A 46 -1.11 -9.29 4.68
CA GLU A 46 -1.88 -9.18 5.92
C GLU A 46 -3.26 -8.56 5.71
N TRP A 47 -3.35 -7.58 4.80
CA TRP A 47 -4.63 -6.97 4.45
C TRP A 47 -5.56 -7.95 3.74
N GLU A 48 -5.04 -8.73 2.79
CA GLU A 48 -5.79 -9.77 2.09
C GLU A 48 -6.26 -10.86 3.07
N GLU A 49 -5.38 -11.36 3.94
CA GLU A 49 -5.73 -12.34 4.97
C GLU A 49 -6.83 -11.84 5.91
N LYS A 50 -6.74 -10.58 6.36
CA LYS A 50 -7.78 -9.96 7.20
C LYS A 50 -9.10 -9.78 6.46
N LYS A 51 -9.06 -9.56 5.14
CA LYS A 51 -10.27 -9.48 4.31
C LYS A 51 -10.96 -10.84 4.24
N ASP A 52 -10.19 -11.91 4.02
CA ASP A 52 -10.69 -13.28 3.94
C ASP A 52 -11.26 -13.76 5.29
N GLN A 53 -10.61 -13.40 6.40
CA GLN A 53 -11.11 -13.65 7.75
C GLN A 53 -12.44 -12.93 8.04
N LYS A 54 -12.62 -11.70 7.52
CA LYS A 54 -13.88 -10.95 7.67
C LYS A 54 -15.03 -11.53 6.84
N THR A 55 -14.73 -12.24 5.76
CA THR A 55 -15.73 -12.91 4.91
C THR A 55 -15.97 -14.38 5.28
N GLY A 56 -15.15 -14.96 6.16
CA GLY A 56 -15.19 -16.38 6.53
C GLY A 56 -16.04 -16.74 7.76
N PHE A 57 -16.51 -15.78 8.55
CA PHE A 57 -17.35 -16.02 9.73
C PHE A 57 -18.82 -15.72 9.42
N GLY A 58 -19.51 -16.70 8.84
CA GLY A 58 -20.93 -16.55 8.51
C GLY A 58 -21.65 -17.80 8.01
N PHE A 59 -21.32 -19.00 8.50
CA PHE A 59 -22.18 -20.19 8.39
C PHE A 59 -22.01 -21.11 9.61
N ARG A 60 -22.61 -20.73 10.73
CA ARG A 60 -23.14 -21.63 11.75
C ARG A 60 -24.42 -21.02 12.31
#